data_AF-A0A2G6JEF8-F1
#
_entry.id   AF-A0A2G6JEF8-F1
#
_cell.length_a   1.000
_cell.length_b   1.000
_cell.length_c   1.000
_cell.angle_alpha   90.00
_cell.angle_beta   90.00
_cell.angle_gamma   90.00
#
_symmetry.space_group_name_H-M   'P 1'
#
loop_
_entity.id
_entity.type
_entity.pdbx_description
1 polymer ?
#
loop_
_entity_poly.entity_id
_entity_poly.type
_entity_poly.pdbx_seq_one_letter_code
_entity_poly.pdbx_strand_id
1 'polypeptide(L)'
;TEGKGKDRYMTRYAIDYNKCIWCSLCTENCHTGSITMSHDYDHAVYLRESLVYEFMDPRERLVPCHRQTRAEQGFWVEPKKEKPKRAAKPAADPEGESK
;
A
#
# COMPACT_ATOMS: atom_id res chain seq x y z
N THR A 1 17.55 -8.69 -4.54
CA THR A 1 16.84 -9.70 -5.35
C THR A 1 17.83 -10.74 -5.77
N GLU A 2 17.51 -12.01 -5.61
CA GLU A 2 18.37 -13.14 -5.99
C GLU A 2 17.64 -14.04 -6.99
N GLY A 3 18.37 -14.76 -7.84
CA GLY A 3 17.84 -15.69 -8.84
C GLY A 3 17.78 -15.17 -10.28
N LYS A 4 17.42 -16.06 -11.22
CA LYS A 4 17.39 -15.79 -12.67
C LYS A 4 15.99 -16.00 -13.25
N GLY A 5 15.54 -15.07 -14.09
CA GLY A 5 14.28 -15.21 -14.82
C GLY A 5 13.05 -15.26 -13.92
N LYS A 6 12.31 -16.38 -13.97
CA LYS A 6 11.09 -16.63 -13.19
C LYS A 6 11.37 -16.99 -11.73
N ASP A 7 12.56 -17.48 -11.42
CA ASP A 7 12.99 -17.87 -10.07
C ASP A 7 13.61 -16.68 -9.32
N ARG A 8 13.17 -15.46 -9.63
CA ARG A 8 13.64 -14.25 -8.94
C ARG A 8 12.86 -14.04 -7.67
N TYR A 9 13.59 -13.86 -6.57
CA TYR A 9 13.04 -13.60 -5.26
C TYR A 9 13.50 -12.25 -4.72
N MET A 10 12.59 -11.57 -4.04
CA MET A 10 12.88 -10.41 -3.21
C MET A 10 13.32 -10.92 -1.84
N THR A 11 14.54 -10.54 -1.44
CA THR A 11 15.14 -10.92 -0.16
C THR A 11 14.95 -9.84 0.90
N ARG A 12 14.80 -8.57 0.48
CA ARG A 12 14.57 -7.44 1.37
C ARG A 12 13.81 -6.35 0.64
N TYR A 13 12.80 -5.81 1.31
CA TYR A 13 12.08 -4.63 0.85
C TYR A 13 11.86 -3.70 2.04
N ALA A 14 12.60 -2.60 2.07
CA ALA A 14 12.54 -1.61 3.13
C ALA A 14 12.58 -0.20 2.55
N ILE A 15 11.86 0.72 3.17
CA ILE A 15 11.83 2.14 2.81
C ILE A 15 12.35 2.94 4.01
N ASP A 16 13.33 3.79 3.76
CA ASP A 16 13.81 4.74 4.76
C ASP A 16 13.05 6.06 4.61
N TYR A 17 12.11 6.32 5.52
CA TYR A 17 11.33 7.56 5.51
C TYR A 17 12.16 8.79 5.89
N ASN A 18 13.39 8.64 6.40
CA ASN A 18 14.28 9.79 6.58
C ASN A 18 14.78 10.36 5.25
N LYS A 19 14.79 9.54 4.19
CA LYS A 19 15.27 9.91 2.85
C LYS A 19 14.15 10.08 1.84
N CYS A 20 12.95 9.59 2.17
CA CYS A 20 11.78 9.75 1.32
C CYS A 20 11.36 11.21 1.27
N ILE A 21 11.07 11.72 0.07
CA ILE A 21 10.53 13.07 -0.14
C ILE A 21 9.05 13.05 -0.53
N TRP A 22 8.38 11.90 -0.36
CA TRP A 22 6.97 11.68 -0.64
C TRP A 22 6.52 12.08 -2.06
N CYS A 23 7.37 11.86 -3.07
CA CYS A 23 7.13 12.26 -4.46
C CYS A 23 6.24 11.30 -5.28
N SER A 24 5.69 10.24 -4.66
CA SER A 24 4.87 9.19 -5.32
C SER A 24 5.46 8.51 -6.57
N LEU A 25 6.73 8.70 -6.91
CA LEU A 25 7.34 8.07 -8.09
C LEU A 25 7.35 6.53 -8.00
N CYS A 26 7.42 5.98 -6.78
CA CYS A 26 7.39 4.54 -6.56
C CYS A 26 6.03 3.92 -6.89
N THR A 27 4.90 4.62 -6.71
CA THR A 27 3.57 4.10 -7.00
C THR A 27 3.29 4.11 -8.50
N GLU A 28 3.70 5.16 -9.20
CA GLU A 28 3.51 5.30 -10.65
C GLU A 28 4.35 4.29 -11.43
N ASN A 29 5.60 4.10 -11.02
CA ASN A 29 6.50 3.16 -11.69
C ASN A 29 6.17 1.68 -11.36
N CYS A 30 5.26 1.42 -10.42
CA CYS A 30 4.91 0.06 -10.04
C CYS A 30 3.93 -0.57 -11.04
N HIS A 31 4.47 -1.32 -12.01
CA HIS A 31 3.68 -2.06 -13.01
C HIS A 31 2.64 -3.02 -12.43
N THR A 32 2.83 -3.49 -11.19
CA THR A 32 1.93 -4.42 -10.50
C THR A 32 0.98 -3.73 -9.52
N GLY A 33 1.13 -2.43 -9.27
CA GLY A 33 0.36 -1.71 -8.25
C GLY A 33 0.54 -2.27 -6.84
N SER A 34 1.72 -2.82 -6.52
CA SER A 34 1.98 -3.46 -5.23
C SER A 34 2.33 -2.49 -4.11
N ILE A 35 2.63 -1.23 -4.45
CA ILE A 35 2.86 -0.15 -3.50
C ILE A 35 1.87 0.97 -3.80
N THR A 36 1.28 1.51 -2.74
CA THR A 36 0.36 2.64 -2.77
C THR A 36 0.72 3.63 -1.66
N MET A 37 0.51 4.92 -1.90
CA MET A 37 0.64 5.93 -0.87
C MET A 37 -0.60 5.90 0.02
N SER A 38 -0.40 5.87 1.34
CA SER A 38 -1.48 6.04 2.32
C SER A 38 -1.72 7.53 2.57
N HIS A 39 -2.82 7.85 3.26
CA HIS A 39 -3.12 9.20 3.78
C HIS A 39 -2.58 9.44 5.19
N ASP A 40 -1.79 8.51 5.72
CA ASP A 40 -1.16 8.62 7.03
C ASP A 40 -0.03 9.66 6.97
N TYR A 41 -0.07 10.63 7.88
CA TYR A 41 0.86 11.77 7.90
C TYR A 41 1.68 11.85 9.19
N ASP A 42 1.32 11.10 10.23
CA ASP A 42 2.02 11.10 11.50
C ASP A 42 3.03 9.94 11.59
N HIS A 43 4.28 10.24 11.24
CA HIS A 43 5.41 9.32 11.36
C HIS A 43 6.48 9.85 12.32
N ALA A 44 6.08 10.68 13.29
CA ALA A 44 7.01 11.22 14.28
C ALA A 44 7.51 10.09 15.21
N VAL A 45 8.83 9.90 15.25
CA VAL A 45 9.48 8.92 16.14
C VAL A 45 10.72 9.55 16.77
N TYR A 46 11.11 9.04 17.95
CA TYR A 46 12.27 9.56 18.69
C TYR A 46 13.62 9.04 18.17
N LEU A 47 13.63 7.85 17.57
CA LEU A 47 14.85 7.20 17.10
C LEU A 47 14.90 7.17 15.56
N ARG A 48 16.06 7.50 14.99
CA ARG A 48 16.23 7.51 13.53
C ARG A 48 16.05 6.13 12.90
N GLU A 49 16.44 5.08 13.63
CA GLU A 49 16.35 3.69 13.20
C GLU A 49 14.90 3.22 13.06
N SER A 50 13.98 3.72 13.91
CA SER A 50 12.56 3.41 13.82
C SER A 50 11.85 4.03 12.60
N LEU A 51 12.52 4.89 11.84
CA LEU A 51 11.99 5.48 10.62
C LEU A 51 12.31 4.65 9.35
N VAL A 52 12.98 3.51 9.52
CA VAL A 52 13.23 2.52 8.45
C VAL A 52 12.17 1.43 8.55
N TYR A 53 11.25 1.40 7.58
CA TYR A 53 10.14 0.46 7.55
C TYR A 53 10.50 -0.75 6.70
N GLU A 54 10.37 -1.95 7.27
CA GLU A 54 10.55 -3.22 6.58
C GLU A 54 9.18 -3.81 6.27
N PHE A 55 8.91 -4.02 4.98
CA PHE A 55 7.59 -4.42 4.47
C PHE A 55 7.50 -5.91 4.15
N MET A 56 8.55 -6.68 4.46
CA MET A 56 8.51 -8.13 4.33
C MET A 56 8.36 -8.75 5.71
N ASP A 57 7.52 -9.78 5.80
CA ASP A 57 7.39 -10.56 7.01
C ASP A 57 8.70 -11.31 7.30
N PRO A 58 9.29 -11.17 8.51
CA PRO A 58 10.54 -11.84 8.86
C PRO A 58 10.49 -13.38 8.80
N ARG A 59 9.28 -13.96 8.77
CA ARG A 59 9.05 -15.41 8.68
C ARG A 59 9.01 -15.89 7.22
N GLU A 60 8.68 -15.04 6.27
CA GLU A 60 8.64 -15.36 4.86
C GLU A 60 9.98 -15.01 4.22
N ARG A 61 10.82 -16.03 4.08
CA ARG A 61 12.24 -15.82 3.78
C ARG A 61 12.50 -15.44 2.32
N LEU A 62 11.56 -15.66 1.40
CA LEU A 62 11.68 -15.30 -0.02
C LEU A 62 10.30 -14.98 -0.63
N VAL A 63 10.08 -13.73 -1.03
CA VAL A 63 8.88 -13.33 -1.78
C VAL A 63 9.16 -13.44 -3.28
N PRO A 64 8.37 -14.20 -4.07
CA PRO A 64 8.60 -14.29 -5.51
C PRO A 64 8.30 -12.96 -6.22
N CYS A 65 9.19 -12.55 -7.12
CA CYS A 65 9.04 -11.34 -7.91
C CYS A 65 8.11 -11.52 -9.11
N HIS A 66 7.94 -12.75 -9.60
CA HIS A 66 7.16 -13.01 -10.81
C HIS A 66 5.65 -13.04 -10.50
N ARG A 67 4.85 -12.34 -11.31
CA ARG A 67 3.41 -12.16 -11.06
C ARG A 67 2.66 -13.49 -11.03
N GLN A 68 2.98 -14.43 -11.93
CA GLN A 68 2.30 -15.74 -11.99
C GLN A 68 2.55 -16.55 -10.71
N THR A 69 3.80 -16.61 -10.24
CA THR A 69 4.14 -17.39 -9.05
C THR A 69 3.57 -16.76 -7.79
N ARG A 70 3.46 -15.43 -7.74
CA ARG A 70 2.80 -14.73 -6.63
C ARG A 70 1.28 -14.98 -6.60
N ALA A 71 0.64 -15.13 -7.76
CA ALA A 71 -0.78 -15.49 -7.85
C ALA A 71 -1.03 -16.95 -7.45
N GLU A 72 -0.17 -17.88 -7.91
CA GLU A 72 -0.22 -19.30 -7.53
C GLU A 72 -0.04 -19.51 -6.02
N GLN A 73 0.81 -18.69 -5.37
CA GLN A 73 1.07 -18.76 -3.93
C GLN A 73 0.01 -18.04 -3.06
N GLY A 74 -1.02 -17.44 -3.67
CA GLY A 74 -2.13 -16.82 -2.92
C GLY A 74 -1.78 -15.47 -2.25
N PHE A 75 -0.65 -14.85 -2.60
CA PHE A 75 -0.25 -13.52 -2.09
C PHE A 75 -1.12 -12.36 -2.59
N TRP A 76 -2.00 -12.63 -3.56
CA TRP A 76 -2.95 -11.66 -4.09
C TRP A 76 -4.36 -12.05 -3.65
N VAL A 77 -4.93 -11.25 -2.75
CA VAL A 77 -6.33 -11.33 -2.38
C VAL A 77 -7.08 -10.32 -3.24
N GLU A 78 -8.07 -10.76 -4.00
CA GLU A 78 -8.93 -9.82 -4.74
C GLU A 78 -9.58 -8.84 -3.75
N PRO A 79 -9.63 -7.53 -4.07
CA PRO A 79 -10.27 -6.56 -3.20
C PRO A 79 -11.72 -6.99 -2.98
N LYS A 80 -12.07 -7.21 -1.72
CA LYS A 80 -13.42 -7.57 -1.31
C LYS A 80 -14.35 -6.44 -1.74
N LYS A 81 -15.24 -6.69 -2.71
CA LYS A 81 -16.18 -5.69 -3.22
C LYS A 81 -16.94 -5.07 -2.04
N GLU A 82 -16.64 -3.81 -1.72
CA GLU A 82 -17.38 -3.09 -0.70
C GLU A 82 -18.83 -2.94 -1.18
N LYS A 83 -19.78 -3.40 -0.36
CA LYS A 83 -21.20 -3.16 -0.62
C LYS A 83 -21.43 -1.65 -0.61
N PRO A 84 -22.19 -1.09 -1.57
CA PRO A 84 -22.40 0.35 -1.64
C PRO A 84 -22.98 0.85 -0.32
N LYS A 85 -22.25 1.77 0.34
CA LYS A 85 -22.76 2.48 1.50
C LYS A 85 -24.01 3.24 1.05
N ARG A 86 -25.14 2.89 1.64
CA ARG A 86 -26.46 3.45 1.36
C ARG A 86 -26.36 4.98 1.33
N ALA A 87 -26.79 5.60 0.22
CA ALA A 87 -26.67 7.02 -0.03
C ALA A 87 -27.09 7.86 1.20
N ALA A 88 -26.22 8.78 1.61
CA ALA A 88 -26.58 9.81 2.58
C ALA A 88 -27.79 10.57 2.02
N LYS A 89 -28.84 10.72 2.84
CA LYS A 89 -29.97 11.59 2.50
C LYS A 89 -29.41 12.98 2.14
N PRO A 90 -29.84 13.60 1.03
CA PRO A 90 -29.48 14.98 0.75
C PRO A 90 -30.00 15.86 1.88
N ALA A 91 -29.17 16.80 2.34
CA ALA A 91 -29.58 17.83 3.28
C ALA A 91 -30.74 18.62 2.66
N ALA A 92 -31.86 18.71 3.37
CA ALA A 92 -32.94 19.60 3.00
C ALA A 92 -32.47 21.03 3.26
N ASP A 93 -32.44 21.86 2.22
CA ASP A 93 -32.30 23.32 2.34
C ASP A 93 -33.51 23.89 3.11
N PRO A 94 -33.33 24.73 4.14
CA PRO A 94 -34.42 25.52 4.70
C PRO A 94 -34.32 26.98 4.20
N GLU A 95 -34.91 27.25 3.03
CA GLU A 95 -35.45 28.56 2.68
C GLU A 95 -36.92 28.34 2.35
N GLY A 96 -37.95 28.90 2.99
CA GLY A 96 -38.13 29.72 4.18
C GLY A 96 -39.59 30.18 4.17
N GLU A 97 -40.30 30.28 5.31
CA GLU A 97 -41.50 31.14 5.40
C GLU A 97 -42.04 31.38 6.83
N SER A 98 -42.32 32.65 7.11
CA SER A 98 -43.40 33.18 7.96
C SER A 98 -43.32 33.08 9.50
N LYS A 99 -42.84 34.16 10.16
CA LYS A 99 -43.67 35.07 10.97
C LYS A 99 -42.91 36.35 11.33
#